data_AF-A0A821MA67-F1
#
_entry.id   AF-A0A821MA67-F1
#
_cell.length_a   1.000
_cell.length_b   1.000
_cell.length_c   1.000
_cell.angle_alpha   90.00
_cell.angle_beta   90.00
_cell.angle_gamma   90.00
#
_symmetry.space_group_name_H-M   'P 1'
#
loop_
_entity.id
_entity.type
_entity.pdbx_description
1 polymer ?
#
loop_
_entity_poly.entity_id
_entity_poly.type
_entity_poly.pdbx_seq_one_letter_code
_entity_poly.pdbx_strand_id
1 'polypeptide(L)'
;MRILGRSLYHTIGALVQRGSELQVKTLFARIQTVTVWLMSVVIVALLTSNLTIYFTAQREQPWLKSIDDLNMCQKVDCKRIGVVERSQHEEYFTKEVTHSIEMNYHRLKHPTECFTKLLDGHIDVSLADSSSAEYYTQTEYCQLELVGEPFGKTHFAVALPKYW
;
A
#
# COMPACT_ATOMS: atom_id res chain seq x y z
N MET A 1 14.06 56.07 -8.40
CA MET A 1 14.47 54.67 -8.13
C MET A 1 13.85 54.06 -6.85
N ARG A 2 13.79 54.77 -5.71
CA ARG A 2 13.29 54.24 -4.42
C ARG A 2 11.83 53.77 -4.39
N ILE A 3 10.94 54.39 -5.16
CA ILE A 3 9.50 54.04 -5.21
C ILE A 3 9.27 52.71 -5.94
N LEU A 4 10.07 52.43 -6.97
CA LEU A 4 9.96 51.21 -7.77
C LEU A 4 10.31 49.96 -6.93
N GLY A 5 11.41 50.01 -6.18
CA GLY A 5 11.83 48.90 -5.31
C GLY A 5 10.84 48.60 -4.18
N ARG A 6 10.21 49.65 -3.64
CA ARG A 6 9.13 49.51 -2.64
C ARG A 6 7.88 48.86 -3.21
N SER A 7 7.49 49.23 -4.43
CA SER A 7 6.37 48.60 -5.14
C SER A 7 6.66 47.12 -5.43
N LEU A 8 7.87 46.80 -5.90
CA LEU A 8 8.29 45.43 -6.17
C LEU A 8 8.30 44.56 -4.90
N TYR A 9 8.78 45.11 -3.79
CA TYR A 9 8.74 44.41 -2.50
C TYR A 9 7.31 44.17 -2.01
N HIS A 10 6.40 45.11 -2.24
CA HIS A 10 4.98 44.96 -1.90
C HIS A 10 4.30 43.86 -2.74
N THR A 11 4.57 43.78 -4.05
CA THR A 11 4.00 42.73 -4.90
C THR A 11 4.57 41.35 -4.62
N ILE A 12 5.88 41.24 -4.36
CA ILE A 12 6.52 39.98 -3.93
C ILE A 12 5.95 39.56 -2.56
N GLY A 13 5.77 40.49 -1.62
CA GLY A 13 5.12 40.23 -0.34
C GLY A 13 3.69 39.71 -0.51
N ALA A 14 2.88 40.37 -1.34
CA ALA A 14 1.51 39.93 -1.64
C ALA A 14 1.46 38.53 -2.28
N LEU A 15 2.45 38.20 -3.12
CA LEU A 15 2.57 36.88 -3.77
C LEU A 15 3.01 35.78 -2.78
N VAL A 16 3.91 36.08 -1.85
CA VAL A 16 4.39 35.13 -0.82
C VAL A 16 3.48 35.14 0.42
N GLN A 17 2.33 35.85 0.36
CA GLN A 17 1.41 36.05 1.48
C GLN A 17 2.08 36.63 2.74
N ARG A 18 3.21 37.32 2.54
CA ARG A 18 3.96 38.01 3.58
C ARG A 18 3.45 39.45 3.67
N GLY A 19 2.95 39.83 4.84
CA GLY A 19 2.49 41.20 5.08
C GLY A 19 3.59 42.23 4.78
N SER A 20 3.23 43.35 4.15
CA SER A 20 4.15 44.45 3.87
C SER A 20 3.59 45.76 4.41
N GLU A 21 4.46 46.63 4.93
CA GLU A 21 4.08 47.87 5.62
C GLU A 21 3.59 48.99 4.69
N LEU A 22 3.42 48.71 3.39
CA LEU A 22 2.99 49.70 2.41
C LEU A 22 1.46 49.80 2.35
N GLN A 23 0.91 50.90 2.86
CA GLN A 23 -0.49 51.25 2.65
C GLN A 23 -0.71 51.80 1.24
N VAL A 24 -1.50 51.07 0.46
CA VAL A 24 -1.89 51.44 -0.90
C VAL A 24 -3.03 52.48 -0.84
N LYS A 25 -2.75 53.69 -1.36
CA LYS A 25 -3.67 54.85 -1.27
C LYS A 25 -4.75 54.87 -2.35
N THR A 26 -4.52 54.24 -3.51
CA THR A 26 -5.45 54.29 -4.66
C THR A 26 -6.32 53.03 -4.74
N LEU A 27 -7.59 53.20 -5.15
CA LEU A 27 -8.56 52.10 -5.25
C LEU A 27 -8.11 51.00 -6.23
N PHE A 28 -7.59 51.39 -7.39
CA PHE A 28 -7.11 50.46 -8.42
C PHE A 28 -5.98 49.55 -7.91
N ALA A 29 -5.03 50.12 -7.16
CA ALA A 29 -3.91 49.35 -6.65
C ALA A 29 -4.32 48.41 -5.48
N ARG A 30 -5.41 48.72 -4.76
CA ARG A 30 -6.03 47.77 -3.81
C ARG A 30 -6.62 46.56 -4.53
N ILE A 31 -7.36 46.78 -5.62
CA ILE A 31 -7.92 45.70 -6.44
C ILE A 31 -6.80 44.81 -6.98
N GLN A 32 -5.75 45.41 -7.54
CA GLN A 32 -4.60 44.66 -8.05
C GLN A 32 -3.92 43.82 -6.97
N THR A 33 -3.79 44.34 -5.75
CA THR A 33 -3.21 43.59 -4.62
C THR A 33 -4.06 42.37 -4.25
N VAL A 34 -5.39 42.52 -4.23
CA VAL A 34 -6.33 41.41 -3.98
C VAL A 34 -6.26 40.37 -5.10
N THR A 35 -6.16 40.80 -6.36
CA THR A 35 -6.02 39.88 -7.50
C THR A 35 -4.71 39.09 -7.43
N VAL A 36 -3.59 39.73 -7.10
CA VAL A 36 -2.29 39.06 -6.94
C VAL A 36 -2.31 38.12 -5.73
N TRP A 37 -2.96 38.52 -4.64
CA TRP A 37 -3.16 37.66 -3.49
C TRP A 37 -3.99 36.42 -3.84
N LEU A 38 -5.10 36.58 -4.56
CA LEU A 38 -5.93 35.46 -5.01
C LEU A 38 -5.17 34.52 -5.95
N MET A 39 -4.38 35.09 -6.88
CA MET A 39 -3.51 34.33 -7.77
C MET A 39 -2.47 33.50 -7.01
N SER A 40 -1.89 34.03 -5.92
CA SER A 40 -0.96 33.26 -5.07
C SER A 40 -1.63 32.01 -4.45
N VAL A 41 -2.86 32.15 -3.97
CA VAL A 41 -3.63 31.04 -3.37
C VAL A 41 -3.86 29.94 -4.41
N VAL A 42 -4.23 30.32 -5.64
CA VAL A 42 -4.45 29.38 -6.73
C VAL A 42 -3.16 28.63 -7.11
N ILE A 43 -2.00 29.32 -7.17
CA ILE A 43 -0.72 28.68 -7.46
C ILE A 43 -0.38 27.63 -6.40
N VAL A 44 -0.51 27.97 -5.11
CA VAL A 44 -0.22 27.04 -4.01
C VAL A 44 -1.18 25.85 -4.06
N ALA A 45 -2.45 26.07 -4.38
CA ALA A 45 -3.43 25.00 -4.53
C ALA A 45 -3.08 24.04 -5.68
N LEU A 46 -2.64 24.55 -6.83
CA LEU A 46 -2.21 23.73 -7.96
C LEU A 46 -0.95 22.91 -7.66
N LEU A 47 0.02 23.51 -6.96
CA LEU A 47 1.22 22.79 -6.51
C LEU A 47 0.87 21.69 -5.51
N THR A 48 0.00 22.00 -4.55
CA THR A 48 -0.51 21.03 -3.57
C THR A 48 -1.28 19.91 -4.25
N SER A 49 -2.06 20.22 -5.29
CA SER A 49 -2.81 19.23 -6.08
C SER A 49 -1.87 18.30 -6.86
N ASN A 50 -0.88 18.84 -7.57
CA ASN A 50 0.09 18.03 -8.31
C ASN A 50 0.89 17.12 -7.37
N LEU A 51 1.30 17.64 -6.21
CA LEU A 51 1.99 16.85 -5.18
C LEU A 51 1.07 15.78 -4.57
N THR A 52 -0.20 16.11 -4.31
CA THR A 52 -1.18 15.15 -3.80
C THR A 52 -1.43 14.04 -4.82
N ILE A 53 -1.58 14.37 -6.11
CA ILE A 53 -1.72 13.39 -7.17
C ILE A 53 -0.53 12.42 -7.16
N TYR A 54 0.69 12.95 -7.06
CA TYR A 54 1.89 12.13 -6.95
C TYR A 54 1.84 11.17 -5.75
N PHE A 55 1.53 11.67 -4.55
CA PHE A 55 1.43 10.81 -3.36
C PHE A 55 0.28 9.79 -3.43
N THR A 56 -0.87 10.17 -3.99
CA THR A 56 -2.00 9.25 -4.16
C THR A 56 -1.72 8.18 -5.22
N ALA A 57 -0.90 8.49 -6.23
CA ALA A 57 -0.45 7.51 -7.22
C ALA A 57 0.58 6.54 -6.63
N GLN A 58 1.43 7.00 -5.70
CA GLN A 58 2.37 6.16 -4.97
C GLN A 58 1.74 5.36 -3.82
N ARG A 59 0.49 5.66 -3.44
CA ARG A 59 -0.23 4.84 -2.47
C ARG A 59 -0.51 3.49 -3.12
N GLU A 60 0.38 2.54 -2.89
CA GLU A 60 0.23 1.16 -3.33
C GLU A 60 -1.06 0.61 -2.73
N GLN A 61 -2.03 0.25 -3.59
CA GLN A 61 -3.06 -0.66 -3.15
C GLN A 61 -2.42 -2.04 -3.04
N PRO A 62 -2.74 -2.83 -2.01
CA PRO A 62 -2.23 -4.19 -1.93
C PRO A 62 -2.63 -4.91 -3.21
N TRP A 63 -1.61 -5.43 -3.91
CA TRP A 63 -1.74 -6.05 -5.22
C TRP A 63 -2.60 -7.32 -5.18
N LEU A 64 -2.73 -7.90 -3.98
CA LEU A 64 -3.57 -9.02 -3.63
C LEU A 64 -4.52 -8.59 -2.50
N LYS A 65 -5.84 -8.79 -2.65
CA LYS A 65 -6.83 -8.37 -1.63
C LYS A 65 -7.45 -9.53 -0.86
N SER A 66 -7.63 -10.67 -1.51
CA SER A 66 -8.31 -11.84 -0.96
C SER A 66 -7.73 -13.12 -1.57
N ILE A 67 -8.03 -14.27 -0.98
CA ILE A 67 -7.71 -15.56 -1.58
C ILE A 67 -8.39 -15.77 -2.93
N ASP A 68 -9.53 -15.11 -3.16
CA ASP A 68 -10.26 -15.18 -4.42
C ASP A 68 -9.44 -14.65 -5.61
N ASP A 69 -8.50 -13.75 -5.35
CA ASP A 69 -7.59 -13.21 -6.36
C ASP A 69 -6.55 -14.24 -6.84
N LEU A 70 -6.32 -15.31 -6.06
CA LEU A 70 -5.47 -16.44 -6.44
C LEU A 70 -6.23 -17.52 -7.21
N ASN A 71 -7.56 -17.42 -7.34
CA ASN A 71 -8.35 -18.43 -8.04
C ASN A 71 -7.89 -18.60 -9.48
N MET A 72 -7.69 -19.87 -9.86
CA MET A 72 -7.19 -20.26 -11.19
C MET A 72 -5.89 -19.58 -11.62
N CYS A 73 -5.09 -19.06 -10.67
CA CYS A 73 -3.83 -18.38 -10.97
C CYS A 73 -4.00 -17.18 -11.93
N GLN A 74 -5.12 -16.46 -11.83
CA GLN A 74 -5.43 -15.37 -12.74
C GLN A 74 -4.50 -14.16 -12.56
N LYS A 75 -4.13 -13.84 -11.32
CA LYS A 75 -3.25 -12.71 -10.98
C LYS A 75 -1.79 -13.10 -10.73
N VAL A 76 -1.53 -14.35 -10.33
CA VAL A 76 -0.19 -14.86 -10.02
C VAL A 76 -0.01 -16.19 -10.73
N ASP A 77 1.11 -16.36 -11.41
CA ASP A 77 1.48 -17.65 -12.00
C ASP A 77 1.48 -18.75 -10.92
N CYS A 78 0.82 -19.89 -11.19
CA CYS A 78 0.73 -20.99 -10.21
C CYS A 78 2.11 -21.43 -9.68
N LYS A 79 3.15 -21.36 -10.54
CA LYS A 79 4.52 -21.74 -10.21
C LYS A 79 5.15 -20.88 -9.11
N ARG A 80 4.64 -19.67 -8.90
CA ARG A 80 5.11 -18.73 -7.87
C ARG A 80 4.27 -18.77 -6.59
N ILE A 81 3.34 -19.71 -6.50
CA ILE A 81 2.56 -19.97 -5.29
C ILE A 81 3.23 -21.12 -4.52
N GLY A 82 3.62 -20.84 -3.29
CA GLY A 82 4.24 -21.80 -2.38
C GLY A 82 3.19 -22.46 -1.50
N VAL A 83 3.09 -23.79 -1.58
CA VAL A 83 2.19 -24.57 -0.71
C VAL A 83 2.99 -25.70 -0.05
N VAL A 84 2.81 -25.87 1.25
CA VAL A 84 3.48 -26.93 2.03
C VAL A 84 2.85 -28.28 1.68
N GLU A 85 3.67 -29.24 1.25
CA GLU A 85 3.24 -30.58 0.86
C GLU A 85 2.67 -31.35 2.06
N ARG A 86 1.62 -32.15 1.84
CA ARG A 86 0.93 -32.98 2.83
C ARG A 86 0.36 -32.19 4.00
N SER A 87 -0.02 -30.94 3.76
CA SER A 87 -0.60 -30.05 4.76
C SER A 87 -2.08 -29.78 4.48
N GLN A 88 -2.78 -29.27 5.48
CA GLN A 88 -4.16 -28.79 5.30
C GLN A 88 -4.25 -27.67 4.27
N HIS A 89 -3.18 -26.89 4.09
CA HIS A 89 -3.09 -25.84 3.07
C HIS A 89 -3.11 -26.40 1.66
N GLU A 90 -2.49 -27.56 1.40
CA GLU A 90 -2.52 -28.23 0.09
C GLU A 90 -3.91 -28.74 -0.26
N GLU A 91 -4.58 -29.37 0.71
CA GLU A 91 -5.95 -29.86 0.53
C GLU A 91 -6.92 -28.70 0.25
N TYR A 92 -6.78 -27.60 1.00
CA TYR A 92 -7.56 -26.39 0.76
C TYR A 92 -7.28 -25.79 -0.62
N PHE A 93 -6.00 -25.62 -0.99
CA PHE A 93 -5.59 -25.03 -2.26
C PHE A 93 -6.09 -25.83 -3.47
N THR A 94 -6.04 -27.16 -3.38
CA THR A 94 -6.50 -28.03 -4.46
C THR A 94 -8.02 -28.00 -4.62
N LYS A 95 -8.76 -27.98 -3.51
CA LYS A 95 -10.23 -27.95 -3.52
C LYS A 95 -10.80 -26.61 -3.95
N GLU A 96 -10.39 -25.53 -3.27
CA GLU A 96 -11.02 -24.21 -3.42
C GLU A 96 -10.41 -23.42 -4.57
N VAL A 97 -9.07 -23.27 -4.60
CA VAL A 97 -8.37 -22.38 -5.54
C VAL A 97 -8.22 -23.01 -6.92
N THR A 98 -7.94 -24.33 -6.94
CA THR A 98 -7.60 -25.05 -8.16
C THR A 98 -8.76 -25.89 -8.71
N HIS A 99 -9.86 -26.04 -7.95
CA HIS A 99 -11.04 -26.82 -8.37
C HIS A 99 -10.70 -28.24 -8.85
N SER A 100 -9.73 -28.90 -8.19
CA SER A 100 -9.22 -30.24 -8.54
C SER A 100 -8.52 -30.35 -9.91
N ILE A 101 -8.09 -29.24 -10.49
CA ILE A 101 -7.22 -29.23 -11.67
C ILE A 101 -5.76 -29.36 -11.21
N GLU A 102 -4.95 -30.19 -11.86
CA GLU A 102 -3.54 -30.35 -11.47
C GLU A 102 -2.72 -29.16 -12.01
N MET A 103 -2.50 -28.16 -11.15
CA MET A 103 -1.66 -27.01 -11.47
C MET A 103 -0.22 -27.21 -10.98
N ASN A 104 0.75 -26.68 -11.72
CA ASN A 104 2.15 -26.74 -11.34
C ASN A 104 2.49 -25.62 -10.33
N TYR A 105 2.22 -25.88 -9.05
CA TYR A 105 2.58 -24.99 -7.94
C TYR A 105 3.86 -25.42 -7.22
N HIS A 106 4.47 -24.50 -6.48
CA HIS A 106 5.73 -24.77 -5.79
C HIS A 106 5.49 -25.53 -4.48
N ARG A 107 5.81 -26.82 -4.47
CA ARG A 107 5.72 -27.68 -3.29
C ARG A 107 6.88 -27.41 -2.32
N LEU A 108 6.54 -27.02 -1.10
CA LEU A 108 7.49 -26.78 0.00
C LEU A 108 7.48 -27.98 0.95
N LYS A 109 8.65 -28.42 1.44
CA LYS A 109 8.74 -29.58 2.35
C LYS A 109 8.57 -29.18 3.81
N HIS A 110 9.04 -27.99 4.17
CA HIS A 110 8.98 -27.47 5.54
C HIS A 110 8.25 -26.12 5.58
N PRO A 111 7.45 -25.85 6.64
CA PRO A 111 6.75 -24.58 6.77
C PRO A 111 7.70 -23.39 6.93
N THR A 112 8.88 -23.58 7.53
CA THR A 112 9.88 -22.50 7.68
C THR A 112 10.55 -22.14 6.35
N GLU A 113 10.64 -23.08 5.41
CA GLU A 113 11.21 -22.84 4.07
C GLU A 113 10.35 -21.87 3.25
N CYS A 114 9.05 -21.77 3.57
CA CYS A 114 8.15 -20.81 2.96
C CYS A 114 8.69 -19.37 3.06
N PHE A 115 9.05 -18.94 4.27
CA PHE A 115 9.49 -17.57 4.54
C PHE A 115 10.81 -17.24 3.85
N THR A 116 11.77 -18.16 3.85
CA THR A 116 13.07 -17.94 3.18
C THR A 116 12.91 -17.88 1.67
N LYS A 117 12.03 -18.69 1.08
CA LYS A 117 11.75 -18.67 -0.37
C LYS A 117 10.97 -17.43 -0.82
N LEU A 118 10.10 -16.89 0.03
CA LEU A 118 9.45 -15.60 -0.18
C LEU A 118 10.47 -14.46 -0.19
N LEU A 119 11.44 -14.47 0.73
CA LEU A 119 12.48 -13.45 0.82
C LEU A 119 13.48 -13.50 -0.34
N ASP A 120 13.83 -14.70 -0.80
CA ASP A 120 14.68 -14.88 -2.00
C ASP A 120 13.97 -14.47 -3.31
N GLY A 121 12.65 -14.26 -3.29
CA GLY A 121 11.86 -13.94 -4.48
C GLY A 121 11.65 -15.13 -5.42
N HIS A 122 11.80 -16.37 -4.91
CA HIS A 122 11.47 -17.58 -5.65
C HIS A 122 9.95 -17.81 -5.75
N ILE A 123 9.21 -17.30 -4.77
CA ILE A 123 7.78 -17.45 -4.56
C ILE A 123 7.23 -16.05 -4.23
N ASP A 124 6.08 -15.69 -4.80
CA ASP A 124 5.45 -14.38 -4.57
C ASP A 124 4.38 -14.45 -3.46
N VAL A 125 3.73 -15.62 -3.29
CA VAL A 125 2.69 -15.82 -2.27
C VAL A 125 2.79 -17.22 -1.68
N SER A 126 2.52 -17.33 -0.38
CA SER A 126 2.32 -18.62 0.26
C SER A 126 1.17 -18.58 1.26
N LEU A 127 0.58 -19.75 1.51
CA LEU A 127 -0.48 -19.95 2.48
C LEU A 127 0.13 -20.40 3.81
N ALA A 128 -0.27 -19.76 4.90
CA ALA A 128 0.15 -20.10 6.26
C ALA A 128 -0.99 -19.83 7.25
N ASP A 129 -0.94 -20.49 8.42
CA ASP A 129 -1.90 -20.22 9.50
C ASP A 129 -1.71 -18.81 10.05
N SER A 130 -2.82 -18.11 10.31
CA SER A 130 -2.80 -16.70 10.76
C SER A 130 -1.94 -16.49 12.00
N SER A 131 -2.09 -17.34 13.03
CA SER A 131 -1.32 -17.22 14.27
C SER A 131 0.19 -17.41 14.07
N SER A 132 0.57 -18.38 13.22
CA SER A 132 1.97 -18.63 12.92
C SER A 132 2.57 -17.51 12.06
N ALA A 133 1.84 -17.06 11.03
CA ALA A 133 2.27 -16.00 10.14
C ALA A 133 2.42 -14.66 10.86
N GLU A 134 1.47 -14.31 11.74
CA GLU A 134 1.55 -13.11 12.59
C GLU A 134 2.79 -13.16 13.49
N TYR A 135 3.07 -14.30 14.11
CA TYR A 135 4.24 -14.46 14.96
C TYR A 135 5.56 -14.26 14.20
N TYR A 136 5.72 -14.93 13.05
CA TYR A 136 6.95 -14.87 12.26
C TYR A 136 7.16 -13.51 11.58
N THR A 137 6.10 -12.86 11.08
CA THR A 137 6.19 -11.53 10.47
C THR A 137 6.54 -10.45 11.49
N GLN A 138 6.04 -10.56 12.73
CA GLN A 138 6.35 -9.61 13.79
C GLN A 138 7.72 -9.83 14.45
N THR A 139 8.18 -11.09 14.55
CA THR A 139 9.39 -11.43 15.31
C THR A 139 10.65 -11.47 14.45
N GLU A 140 10.58 -12.10 13.28
CA GLU A 140 11.78 -12.54 12.54
C GLU A 140 11.83 -11.98 11.11
N TYR A 141 10.68 -11.81 10.46
CA TYR A 141 10.60 -11.42 9.05
C TYR A 141 9.71 -10.18 8.82
N CYS A 142 10.16 -9.02 9.30
CA CYS A 142 9.43 -7.74 9.17
C CYS A 142 9.30 -7.22 7.73
N GLN A 143 9.93 -7.86 6.76
CA GLN A 143 9.84 -7.54 5.33
C GLN A 143 8.62 -8.19 4.66
N LEU A 144 7.98 -9.14 5.34
CA LEU A 144 6.81 -9.85 4.86
C LEU A 144 5.55 -9.23 5.48
N GLU A 145 4.49 -9.15 4.69
CA GLU A 145 3.19 -8.67 5.13
C GLU A 145 2.15 -9.79 5.03
N LEU A 146 1.25 -9.86 6.02
CA LEU A 146 0.08 -10.72 5.95
C LEU A 146 -0.98 -10.03 5.09
N VAL A 147 -1.46 -10.72 4.06
CA VAL A 147 -2.42 -10.14 3.09
C VAL A 147 -3.78 -10.84 3.20
N GLY A 148 -4.83 -10.03 3.27
CA GLY A 148 -6.23 -10.49 3.25
C GLY A 148 -6.80 -10.81 4.63
N GLU A 149 -8.07 -11.23 4.65
CA GLU A 149 -8.73 -11.72 5.86
C GLU A 149 -8.50 -13.22 6.06
N PRO A 150 -8.50 -13.72 7.32
CA PRO A 150 -8.37 -15.14 7.59
C PRO A 150 -9.54 -15.92 6.97
N PHE A 151 -9.20 -16.82 6.06
CA PHE A 151 -10.11 -17.72 5.36
C PHE A 151 -10.03 -19.13 5.96
N GLY A 152 -10.99 -20.00 5.63
CA GLY A 152 -10.95 -21.41 6.04
C GLY A 152 -10.84 -21.61 7.54
N LYS A 153 -11.81 -21.07 8.31
CA LYS A 153 -11.82 -21.10 9.78
C LYS A 153 -11.65 -22.54 10.29
N THR A 154 -10.45 -22.82 10.77
CA THR A 154 -10.07 -24.07 11.43
C THR A 154 -9.61 -23.77 12.84
N HIS A 155 -9.69 -24.78 13.70
CA HIS A 155 -9.31 -24.65 15.10
C HIS A 155 -8.28 -25.73 15.44
N PHE A 156 -7.24 -25.34 16.16
CA PHE A 156 -6.30 -26.28 16.73
C PHE A 156 -6.98 -27.03 17.86
N ALA A 157 -7.01 -28.35 17.76
CA ALA A 157 -7.58 -29.23 18.78
C ALA A 157 -6.65 -30.42 19.01
N VAL A 158 -6.66 -30.93 20.24
CA VAL A 158 -5.94 -32.16 20.60
C VAL A 158 -6.88 -33.34 20.39
N ALA A 159 -6.50 -34.26 19.50
CA ALA A 159 -7.25 -35.48 19.29
C ALA A 159 -6.96 -36.48 20.42
N LEU A 160 -7.99 -36.88 21.15
CA LEU A 160 -7.93 -37.95 22.15
C LEU A 160 -8.50 -39.24 21.56
N PRO A 161 -8.01 -40.42 21.99
CA PRO A 161 -8.62 -41.67 21.61
C PRO A 161 -10.08 -41.69 22.10
N LYS A 162 -10.98 -42.25 21.28
CA LYS A 162 -12.42 -42.31 21.57
C LYS A 162 -12.75 -43.03 22.89
N TYR A 163 -11.85 -43.89 23.35
CA TYR A 163 -11.99 -44.69 24.56
C TYR A 163 -10.89 -44.36 25.57
N TRP A 164 -10.84 -43.10 25.99
CA TRP A 164 -10.06 -42.68 27.14
C TRP A 164 -10.89 -42.85 28.42
#